data_AF-A0A0K8MAJ8-F1
#
_entry.id   AF-A0A0K8MAJ8-F1
#
_cell.length_a   1.000
_cell.length_b   1.000
_cell.length_c   1.000
_cell.angle_alpha   90.00
_cell.angle_beta   90.00
_cell.angle_gamma   90.00
#
_symmetry.space_group_name_H-M   'P 1'
#
loop_
_entity.id
_entity.type
_entity.pdbx_description
1 polymer ?
#
loop_
_entity_poly.entity_id
_entity_poly.type
_entity_poly.pdbx_seq_one_letter_code
_entity_poly.pdbx_strand_id
1 'polypeptide(L)'
;MLHKAIFYVIGFILVAGINAHSYQPVRDSFAKHMTTTEQKHRIPKGLLSAISKVESGRYHKRHRKIISWPWVIHAEGEGQFFKTKQEAVAACQHRLKFDTDF
;
A
#
# COMPACT_ATOMS: atom_id res chain seq x y z
N MET A 1 -2.27 42.01 -8.82
CA MET A 1 -1.43 40.85 -8.42
C MET A 1 -2.09 39.91 -7.41
N LEU A 2 -3.30 40.19 -6.92
CA LEU A 2 -4.01 39.39 -5.90
C LEU A 2 -4.74 38.13 -6.44
N HIS A 3 -5.15 38.14 -7.72
CA HIS A 3 -5.90 37.03 -8.33
C HIS A 3 -5.06 35.77 -8.60
N LYS A 4 -3.73 35.89 -8.74
CA LYS A 4 -2.85 34.73 -8.99
C LYS A 4 -2.66 33.87 -7.73
N ALA A 5 -2.70 34.46 -6.54
CA ALA A 5 -2.51 33.73 -5.27
C ALA A 5 -3.71 32.84 -4.91
N ILE A 6 -4.93 33.25 -5.24
CA ILE A 6 -6.16 32.50 -4.94
C ILE A 6 -6.23 31.19 -5.76
N PHE A 7 -5.80 31.21 -7.02
CA PHE A 7 -5.73 30.00 -7.86
C PHE A 7 -4.72 28.97 -7.34
N TYR A 8 -3.59 29.41 -6.78
CA TYR A 8 -2.59 28.48 -6.21
C TYR A 8 -3.08 27.80 -4.92
N VAL A 9 -3.85 28.51 -4.09
CA VAL A 9 -4.39 27.95 -2.83
C VAL A 9 -5.53 26.96 -3.09
N ILE A 10 -6.41 27.25 -4.06
CA ILE A 10 -7.49 26.33 -4.45
C ILE A 10 -6.94 25.10 -5.18
N GLY A 11 -5.89 25.27 -6.00
CA GLY A 11 -5.19 24.14 -6.66
C GLY A 11 -4.50 23.20 -5.67
N PHE A 12 -4.00 23.71 -4.55
CA PHE A 12 -3.33 22.89 -3.53
C PHE A 12 -4.31 22.00 -2.73
N ILE A 13 -5.55 22.46 -2.53
CA ILE A 13 -6.58 21.70 -1.80
C ILE A 13 -7.14 20.54 -2.63
N LEU A 14 -7.21 20.66 -3.96
CA LEU A 14 -7.70 19.61 -4.86
C LEU A 14 -6.75 18.41 -5.01
N VAL A 15 -5.43 18.61 -4.89
CA VAL A 15 -4.43 17.52 -5.07
C VAL A 15 -4.26 16.67 -3.80
N ALA A 16 -4.53 17.20 -2.61
CA ALA A 16 -4.33 16.49 -1.34
C ALA A 16 -5.44 15.46 -1.00
N GLY A 17 -6.63 15.59 -1.61
CA GLY A 17 -7.83 14.80 -1.29
C GLY A 17 -7.86 13.38 -1.87
N ILE A 18 -7.13 13.11 -2.95
CA ILE A 18 -7.24 11.85 -3.70
C ILE A 18 -6.52 10.68 -2.99
N ASN A 19 -5.57 10.98 -2.11
CA ASN A 19 -4.70 9.98 -1.49
C ASN A 19 -5.30 9.23 -0.28
N ALA A 20 -6.54 9.53 0.12
CA ALA A 20 -7.19 8.94 1.30
C ALA A 20 -8.10 7.74 0.98
N HIS A 21 -8.59 7.64 -0.27
CA HIS A 21 -9.71 6.76 -0.60
C HIS A 21 -9.32 5.29 -0.72
N SER A 22 -8.09 4.97 -1.13
CA SER A 22 -7.59 3.59 -1.21
C SER A 22 -7.07 3.04 0.12
N TYR A 23 -6.76 3.91 1.09
CA TYR A 23 -6.12 3.53 2.36
C TYR A 23 -7.07 2.81 3.34
N GLN A 24 -8.28 3.33 3.55
CA GLN A 24 -9.20 2.77 4.56
C GLN A 24 -9.90 1.46 4.12
N PRO A 25 -10.57 1.39 2.96
CA PRO A 25 -11.39 0.22 2.61
C PRO A 25 -10.54 -1.04 2.37
N VAL A 26 -9.32 -0.88 1.85
CA VAL A 26 -8.41 -2.01 1.62
C VAL A 26 -7.82 -2.53 2.94
N ARG A 27 -7.53 -1.65 3.91
CA ARG A 27 -7.01 -2.07 5.22
C ARG A 27 -8.03 -2.90 5.99
N ASP A 28 -9.26 -2.44 6.08
CA ASP A 28 -10.28 -3.08 6.92
C ASP A 28 -10.69 -4.43 6.35
N SER A 29 -10.77 -4.53 5.02
CA SER A 29 -10.92 -5.83 4.35
C SER A 29 -9.70 -6.72 4.60
N PHE A 30 -8.48 -6.22 4.48
CA PHE A 30 -7.26 -7.03 4.65
C PHE A 30 -7.08 -7.58 6.07
N ALA A 31 -7.24 -6.75 7.09
CA ALA A 31 -7.16 -7.18 8.49
C ALA A 31 -8.25 -8.21 8.84
N LYS A 32 -9.45 -8.06 8.27
CA LYS A 32 -10.53 -9.04 8.40
C LYS A 32 -10.16 -10.37 7.74
N HIS A 33 -9.61 -10.35 6.52
CA HIS A 33 -9.15 -11.55 5.83
C HIS A 33 -8.07 -12.29 6.63
N MET A 34 -7.08 -11.58 7.17
CA MET A 34 -6.04 -12.18 8.02
C MET A 34 -6.64 -12.88 9.23
N THR A 35 -7.55 -12.21 9.94
CA THR A 35 -8.19 -12.78 11.13
C THR A 35 -8.96 -14.05 10.78
N THR A 36 -9.73 -14.04 9.69
CA THR A 36 -10.47 -15.22 9.21
C THR A 36 -9.52 -16.35 8.80
N THR A 37 -8.43 -16.04 8.11
CA THR A 37 -7.41 -17.03 7.72
C THR A 37 -6.72 -17.62 8.94
N GLU A 38 -6.34 -16.79 9.91
CA GLU A 38 -5.71 -17.27 11.15
C GLU A 38 -6.62 -18.27 11.87
N GLN A 39 -7.91 -17.95 12.00
CA GLN A 39 -8.89 -18.86 12.58
C GLN A 39 -9.06 -20.14 11.77
N LYS A 40 -9.24 -20.03 10.44
CA LYS A 40 -9.46 -21.17 9.55
C LYS A 40 -8.29 -22.16 9.57
N HIS A 41 -7.06 -21.65 9.65
CA HIS A 41 -5.84 -22.46 9.59
C HIS A 41 -5.21 -22.73 10.95
N ARG A 42 -5.88 -22.37 12.06
CA ARG A 42 -5.37 -22.51 13.44
C ARG A 42 -3.99 -21.86 13.63
N ILE A 43 -3.75 -20.76 12.93
CA ILE A 43 -2.54 -19.95 13.08
C ILE A 43 -2.74 -19.09 14.34
N PRO A 44 -1.69 -18.89 15.16
CA PRO A 44 -1.76 -18.00 16.31
C PRO A 44 -2.30 -16.62 15.92
N LYS A 45 -3.26 -16.13 16.72
CA LYS A 45 -3.90 -14.84 16.48
C LYS A 45 -2.86 -13.71 16.42
N GLY A 46 -2.92 -12.91 15.37
CA GLY A 46 -2.03 -11.78 15.14
C GLY A 46 -0.69 -12.13 14.51
N LEU A 47 -0.37 -13.40 14.26
CA LEU A 47 0.88 -13.79 13.61
C LEU A 47 0.96 -13.27 12.17
N LEU A 48 -0.09 -13.46 11.36
CA LEU A 48 -0.11 -12.95 9.98
C LEU A 48 -0.10 -11.42 9.95
N SER A 49 -0.74 -10.80 10.94
CA SER A 49 -0.68 -9.35 11.12
C SER A 49 0.74 -8.86 11.46
N ALA A 50 1.50 -9.61 12.27
CA ALA A 50 2.87 -9.27 12.63
C ALA A 50 3.81 -9.45 11.43
N ILE A 51 3.76 -10.60 10.75
CA ILE A 51 4.54 -10.89 9.55
C ILE A 51 4.28 -9.81 8.50
N SER A 52 3.01 -9.50 8.22
CA SER A 52 2.68 -8.51 7.21
C SER A 52 3.19 -7.10 7.53
N LYS A 53 3.29 -6.73 8.81
CA LYS A 53 3.89 -5.45 9.23
C LYS A 53 5.41 -5.45 9.07
N VAL A 54 6.07 -6.60 9.19
CA VAL A 54 7.52 -6.73 8.97
C VAL A 54 7.82 -6.70 7.47
N GLU A 55 7.11 -7.50 6.69
CA GLU A 55 7.36 -7.68 5.26
C GLU A 55 6.92 -6.49 4.39
N SER A 56 5.81 -5.85 4.75
CA SER A 56 5.17 -4.82 3.92
C SER A 56 4.78 -3.59 4.73
N GLY A 57 5.36 -3.43 5.91
CA GLY A 57 5.12 -2.32 6.81
C GLY A 57 5.57 -0.99 6.22
N ARG A 58 4.64 -0.04 6.09
CA ARG A 58 4.95 1.34 5.73
C ARG A 58 4.45 2.30 6.80
N TYR A 59 5.31 3.23 7.22
CA TYR A 59 4.88 4.28 8.14
C TYR A 59 3.92 5.25 7.44
N HIS A 60 2.70 5.37 7.97
CA HIS A 60 1.69 6.25 7.44
C HIS A 60 1.59 7.54 8.25
N LYS A 61 2.19 8.63 7.74
CA LYS A 61 2.29 9.93 8.45
C LYS A 61 0.95 10.44 8.97
N ARG A 62 -0.11 10.42 8.15
CA ARG A 62 -1.45 10.93 8.53
C ARG A 62 -2.11 10.13 9.66
N HIS A 63 -1.78 8.84 9.79
CA HIS A 63 -2.39 7.96 10.79
C HIS A 63 -1.42 7.58 11.91
N ARG A 64 -0.18 8.07 11.85
CA ARG A 64 0.91 7.86 12.82
C ARG A 64 1.10 6.39 13.22
N LYS A 65 0.97 5.48 12.24
CA LYS A 65 1.01 4.03 12.44
C LYS A 65 1.75 3.34 11.30
N ILE A 66 2.39 2.21 11.60
CA ILE A 66 2.87 1.27 10.59
C ILE A 66 1.67 0.48 10.09
N ILE A 67 1.47 0.49 8.78
CA ILE A 67 0.41 -0.26 8.10
C ILE A 67 1.04 -1.31 7.20
N SER A 68 0.38 -2.45 7.06
CA SER A 68 0.67 -3.39 6.00
C SER A 68 0.17 -2.84 4.67
N TRP A 69 1.06 -2.63 3.70
CA TRP A 69 0.70 -2.14 2.39
C TRP A 69 0.43 -3.31 1.42
N PRO A 70 -0.70 -3.34 0.70
CA PRO A 70 -1.09 -4.49 -0.12
C PRO A 70 -0.36 -4.59 -1.46
N TRP A 71 0.28 -3.51 -1.92
CA TRP A 71 0.92 -3.42 -3.23
C TRP A 71 2.43 -3.22 -3.06
N VAL A 72 3.08 -4.19 -2.42
CA VAL A 72 4.54 -4.22 -2.23
C VAL A 72 5.10 -5.39 -3.04
N ILE A 73 6.19 -5.15 -3.76
CA ILE A 73 6.98 -6.21 -4.38
C ILE A 73 8.34 -6.22 -3.69
N HIS A 74 8.72 -7.37 -3.15
CA HIS A 74 10.05 -7.60 -2.61
C HIS A 74 10.82 -8.48 -3.60
N ALA A 75 11.87 -7.94 -4.22
CA ALA A 75 12.70 -8.67 -5.19
C ALA A 75 14.16 -8.24 -5.04
N GLU A 76 15.10 -9.20 -5.13
CA GLU A 76 16.55 -8.93 -5.00
C GLU A 76 16.96 -8.15 -3.73
N GLY A 77 16.21 -8.33 -2.63
CA GLY A 77 16.47 -7.60 -1.38
C GLY A 77 15.96 -6.16 -1.36
N GLU A 78 15.24 -5.71 -2.41
CA GLU A 78 14.61 -4.39 -2.47
C GLU A 78 13.08 -4.48 -2.41
N GLY A 79 12.48 -3.67 -1.53
CA GLY A 79 11.03 -3.51 -1.41
C GLY A 79 10.51 -2.28 -2.15
N GLN A 80 9.71 -2.47 -3.19
CA GLN A 80 9.06 -1.40 -3.95
C GLN A 80 7.58 -1.28 -3.61
N PHE A 81 7.13 -0.06 -3.33
CA PHE A 81 5.74 0.25 -2.93
C PHE A 81 5.00 0.94 -4.07
N PHE A 82 3.85 0.39 -4.45
CA PHE A 82 3.01 0.92 -5.54
C PHE A 82 1.74 1.55 -4.99
N LYS A 83 1.20 2.58 -5.66
CA LYS A 83 -0.01 3.25 -5.19
C LYS A 83 -1.27 2.44 -5.53
N THR A 84 -1.21 1.70 -6.63
CA THR A 84 -2.35 0.93 -7.15
C THR A 84 -1.98 -0.52 -7.42
N LYS A 85 -3.02 -1.38 -7.48
CA LYS A 85 -2.86 -2.77 -7.92
C LYS A 85 -2.28 -2.85 -9.32
N GLN A 86 -2.76 -2.00 -10.23
CA GLN A 86 -2.36 -1.99 -11.63
C GLN A 86 -0.86 -1.71 -11.77
N GLU A 87 -0.36 -0.72 -11.04
CA GLU A 87 1.08 -0.39 -11.02
C GLU A 87 1.93 -1.58 -10.52
N ALA A 88 1.52 -2.22 -9.41
CA ALA A 88 2.23 -3.40 -8.91
C ALA A 88 2.22 -4.56 -9.91
N VAL A 89 1.07 -4.85 -10.52
CA VAL A 89 0.98 -5.93 -11.52
C VAL A 89 1.85 -5.65 -12.74
N ALA A 90 1.85 -4.41 -13.24
CA ALA A 90 2.69 -4.02 -14.37
C ALA A 90 4.18 -4.17 -14.04
N ALA A 91 4.61 -3.73 -12.85
CA ALA A 91 5.99 -3.89 -12.39
C ALA A 91 6.38 -5.38 -12.25
N CYS A 92 5.49 -6.21 -11.71
CA CYS A 92 5.68 -7.65 -11.61
C CYS A 92 5.83 -8.31 -12.99
N GLN A 93 4.92 -8.00 -13.93
CA GLN A 93 4.96 -8.53 -15.29
C GLN A 93 6.20 -8.09 -16.06
N HIS A 94 6.62 -6.83 -15.89
CA HIS A 94 7.85 -6.33 -16.46
C HIS A 94 9.01 -7.20 -15.97
N ARG A 95 9.16 -7.38 -14.66
CA ARG A 95 10.24 -8.16 -14.06
C ARG A 95 10.27 -9.62 -14.53
N LEU A 96 9.12 -10.29 -14.54
CA LEU A 96 9.02 -11.68 -15.00
C LEU A 96 9.51 -11.87 -16.44
N LYS A 97 9.37 -10.87 -17.31
CA LYS A 97 9.89 -10.95 -18.69
C LYS A 97 11.41 -10.86 -18.75
N PHE A 98 12.04 -10.06 -17.88
CA PHE A 98 13.50 -9.98 -17.80
C PHE A 98 14.13 -11.27 -17.26
N ASP A 99 13.48 -11.92 -16.30
CA ASP A 99 14.01 -13.16 -15.69
C ASP A 99 13.92 -14.39 -16.62
N THR A 100 13.13 -14.32 -17.69
CA THR A 100 12.98 -15.44 -18.66
C THR A 100 13.93 -15.38 -19.85
N ASP A 101 14.79 -14.36 -19.93
CA ASP A 101 15.73 -14.15 -21.05
C ASP A 101 17.10 -14.86 -20.85
N PHE A 102 17.16 -15.93 -20.04
CA PHE A 102 18.35 -16.75 -19.79
C PHE A 102 18.29 -18.13 -20.48
#